data_AF-A0AAV6H4S8-F1
#
_entry.id   AF-A0AAV6H4S8-F1
#
_cell.length_a   1.000
_cell.length_b   1.000
_cell.length_c   1.000
_cell.angle_alpha   90.00
_cell.angle_beta   90.00
_cell.angle_gamma   90.00
#
_symmetry.space_group_name_H-M   'P 1'
#
loop_
_entity.id
_entity.type
_entity.pdbx_description
1 polymer ?
#
loop_
_entity_poly.entity_id
_entity_poly.type
_entity_poly.pdbx_seq_one_letter_code
_entity_poly.pdbx_strand_id
1 'polypeptide(L)'
;MTADLKEVLRNTLDELTKADFKRFKCLLRDQNSIPWGMLEEADTDDTVDLIVQKYTMKAGEIVSTILKKMNSNLLAMALESRVVLILKALTASSGGTPMPQQGEGNSLLSAISHLNPETHSYYMDIM
;
A
#
# COMPACT_ATOMS: atom_id res chain seq x y z
N MET A 1 -9.41 -7.29 5.48
CA MET A 1 -8.76 -6.69 4.28
C MET A 1 -9.21 -5.26 4.06
N THR A 2 -10.48 -4.99 3.74
CA THR A 2 -10.92 -3.61 3.43
C THR A 2 -10.81 -2.67 4.65
N ALA A 3 -11.15 -3.13 5.86
CA ALA A 3 -11.06 -2.32 7.07
C ALA A 3 -9.60 -1.94 7.43
N ASP A 4 -8.70 -2.92 7.45
CA ASP A 4 -7.28 -2.70 7.78
C ASP A 4 -6.60 -1.75 6.76
N LEU A 5 -6.93 -1.91 5.48
CA LEU A 5 -6.42 -1.04 4.42
C LEU A 5 -6.98 0.39 4.56
N LYS A 6 -8.28 0.54 4.83
CA LYS A 6 -8.90 1.85 5.06
C LYS A 6 -8.24 2.57 6.24
N GLU A 7 -8.03 1.87 7.36
CA GLU A 7 -7.36 2.44 8.53
C GLU A 7 -5.92 2.88 8.21
N VAL A 8 -5.17 2.05 7.49
CA VAL A 8 -3.80 2.41 7.07
C VAL A 8 -3.80 3.69 6.23
N LEU A 9 -4.68 3.77 5.23
CA LEU A 9 -4.80 4.93 4.36
C LEU A 9 -5.24 6.18 5.12
N ARG A 10 -6.24 6.04 6.00
CA ARG A 10 -6.72 7.13 6.86
C ARG A 10 -5.61 7.72 7.69
N ASN A 11 -4.88 6.88 8.44
CA ASN A 11 -3.78 7.35 9.28
C ASN A 11 -2.69 8.02 8.45
N THR A 12 -2.39 7.52 7.25
CA THR A 12 -1.39 8.16 6.37
C THR A 12 -1.86 9.51 5.84
N LEU A 13 -3.14 9.67 5.53
CA LEU A 13 -3.70 10.93 5.05
C LEU A 13 -3.92 11.95 6.18
N ASP A 14 -4.16 11.49 7.41
CA ASP A 14 -4.25 12.36 8.60
C ASP A 14 -2.89 13.00 8.98
N GLU A 15 -1.77 12.39 8.58
CA GLU A 15 -0.43 12.99 8.72
C GLU A 15 -0.19 14.15 7.74
N LEU A 16 -1.07 14.36 6.75
CA LEU A 16 -0.97 15.47 5.82
C LEU A 16 -1.53 16.75 6.43
N THR A 17 -0.84 17.87 6.22
CA THR A 17 -1.41 19.17 6.53
C THR A 17 -2.64 19.44 5.68
N LYS A 18 -3.53 20.34 6.11
CA LYS A 18 -4.72 20.72 5.30
C LYS A 18 -4.37 21.19 3.88
N ALA A 19 -3.23 21.86 3.71
CA ALA A 19 -2.74 22.30 2.41
C ALA A 19 -2.26 21.12 1.55
N ASP A 20 -1.50 20.21 2.15
CA ASP A 20 -1.02 18.98 1.50
C ASP A 20 -2.17 18.05 1.13
N PHE A 21 -3.16 17.89 2.00
CA PHE A 21 -4.36 17.11 1.72
C PHE A 21 -5.17 17.71 0.57
N LYS A 22 -5.30 19.05 0.51
CA LYS A 22 -5.93 19.71 -0.65
C LYS A 22 -5.16 19.41 -1.95
N ARG A 23 -3.82 19.47 -1.92
CA ARG A 23 -2.97 19.13 -3.07
C ARG A 23 -3.10 17.66 -3.46
N PHE A 24 -3.17 16.76 -2.47
CA PHE A 24 -3.42 15.33 -2.67
C PHE A 24 -4.73 15.11 -3.43
N LYS A 25 -5.82 15.75 -3.01
CA LYS A 25 -7.13 15.65 -3.69
C LYS A 25 -7.08 16.16 -5.13
N CYS A 26 -6.34 17.24 -5.42
CA CYS A 26 -6.14 17.73 -6.78
C CYS A 26 -5.40 16.70 -7.66
N LEU A 27 -4.32 16.11 -7.15
CA LEU A 27 -3.55 15.10 -7.87
C LEU A 27 -4.35 13.80 -8.06
N LEU A 28 -5.16 13.43 -7.06
CA LEU A 28 -6.09 12.31 -7.15
C LEU A 28 -7.08 12.53 -8.31
N ARG A 29 -7.72 13.69 -8.38
CA ARG A 29 -8.58 14.06 -9.52
C ARG A 29 -7.86 13.93 -10.86
N ASP A 30 -6.63 14.44 -10.95
CA ASP A 30 -5.90 14.51 -12.22
C ASP A 30 -5.45 13.13 -12.72
N GLN A 31 -5.13 12.21 -11.81
CA GLN A 31 -4.80 10.84 -12.20
C GLN A 31 -6.05 9.99 -12.46
N ASN A 32 -7.10 10.21 -11.69
CA ASN A 32 -8.10 9.21 -11.42
C ASN A 32 -9.45 9.90 -11.52
N SER A 33 -10.32 9.44 -12.43
CA SER A 33 -11.61 10.05 -12.80
C SER A 33 -12.67 10.13 -11.66
N ILE A 34 -12.28 10.34 -10.41
CA ILE A 34 -13.17 10.74 -9.32
C ILE A 34 -13.52 12.21 -9.54
N PRO A 35 -14.80 12.56 -9.64
CA PRO A 35 -15.22 13.95 -9.87
C PRO A 35 -14.72 14.88 -8.77
N TRP A 36 -14.27 16.09 -9.13
CA TRP A 36 -13.84 17.09 -8.16
C TRP A 36 -14.94 17.43 -7.15
N GLY A 37 -16.21 17.49 -7.58
CA GLY A 37 -17.32 17.78 -6.68
C GLY A 37 -17.50 16.77 -5.55
N MET A 38 -17.04 15.52 -5.71
CA MET A 38 -17.01 14.54 -4.61
C MET A 38 -15.80 14.74 -3.70
N LEU A 39 -14.67 15.19 -4.26
CA LEU A 39 -13.43 15.38 -3.51
C LEU A 39 -13.38 16.73 -2.79
N GLU A 40 -14.07 17.75 -3.24
CA GLU A 40 -13.96 19.10 -2.71
C GLU A 40 -14.32 19.16 -1.23
N GLU A 41 -15.51 18.65 -0.89
CA GLU A 41 -16.03 18.64 0.48
C GLU A 41 -15.70 17.36 1.27
N ALA A 42 -15.19 16.31 0.59
CA ALA A 42 -14.80 15.08 1.27
C ALA A 42 -13.72 15.33 2.33
N ASP A 43 -13.96 14.79 3.51
CA ASP A 43 -12.98 14.67 4.58
C ASP A 43 -12.02 13.49 4.33
N THR A 44 -11.15 13.20 5.29
CA THR A 44 -10.20 12.09 5.16
C THR A 44 -10.91 10.75 4.97
N ASP A 45 -11.96 10.50 5.75
CA ASP A 45 -12.69 9.23 5.77
C ASP A 45 -13.45 9.02 4.45
N ASP A 46 -14.17 10.03 3.99
CA ASP A 46 -14.87 10.03 2.70
C ASP A 46 -13.87 9.82 1.54
N THR A 47 -12.72 10.48 1.60
CA THR A 47 -11.68 10.35 0.57
C THR A 47 -11.12 8.92 0.53
N VAL A 48 -10.84 8.33 1.69
CA VAL A 48 -10.37 6.93 1.79
C VAL A 48 -11.43 5.97 1.24
N ASP A 49 -12.69 6.19 1.59
CA ASP A 49 -13.80 5.35 1.13
C ASP A 49 -13.97 5.41 -0.38
N LEU A 50 -13.89 6.60 -0.99
CA LEU A 50 -13.92 6.77 -2.44
C LEU A 50 -12.75 6.06 -3.13
N ILE A 51 -11.54 6.15 -2.57
CA ILE A 51 -10.35 5.49 -3.14
C ILE A 51 -10.50 3.97 -3.04
N VAL A 52 -10.87 3.45 -1.88
CA VAL A 52 -11.01 2.00 -1.67
C VAL A 52 -12.18 1.43 -2.46
N GLN A 53 -13.30 2.14 -2.58
CA GLN A 53 -14.42 1.72 -3.41
C GLN A 53 -14.03 1.63 -4.89
N LYS A 54 -13.26 2.61 -5.38
CA LYS A 54 -12.88 2.67 -6.80
C LYS A 54 -11.73 1.73 -7.16
N TYR A 55 -10.73 1.61 -6.29
CA TYR A 55 -9.47 0.92 -6.59
C TYR A 55 -9.32 -0.41 -5.85
N THR A 56 -10.12 -0.65 -4.81
CA THR A 56 -10.10 -1.88 -4.00
C THR A 56 -8.68 -2.22 -3.55
N MET A 57 -8.05 -3.23 -4.17
CA MET A 57 -6.69 -3.67 -3.82
C MET A 57 -5.60 -2.68 -4.26
N LYS A 58 -5.86 -1.89 -5.32
CA LYS A 58 -4.92 -0.89 -5.85
C LYS A 58 -4.94 0.44 -5.09
N ALA A 59 -5.79 0.58 -4.08
CA ALA A 59 -5.91 1.82 -3.31
C ALA A 59 -4.57 2.25 -2.70
N GLY A 60 -3.82 1.31 -2.12
CA GLY A 60 -2.48 1.58 -1.56
C GLY A 60 -1.48 2.10 -2.60
N GLU A 61 -1.47 1.52 -3.80
CA GLU A 61 -0.59 1.93 -4.90
C GLU A 61 -0.91 3.35 -5.39
N ILE A 62 -2.20 3.66 -5.53
CA ILE A 62 -2.66 5.00 -5.94
C ILE A 62 -2.24 6.06 -4.92
N VAL A 63 -2.51 5.82 -3.63
CA VAL A 63 -2.17 6.78 -2.58
C VAL A 63 -0.66 6.98 -2.49
N SER A 64 0.13 5.90 -2.54
CA SER A 64 1.60 5.99 -2.56
C SER A 64 2.11 6.79 -3.76
N THR A 65 1.56 6.55 -4.96
CA THR A 65 1.96 7.26 -6.18
C THR A 65 1.72 8.77 -6.07
N ILE A 66 0.57 9.17 -5.51
CA ILE A 66 0.23 10.57 -5.33
C ILE A 66 1.12 11.22 -4.26
N LEU A 67 1.37 10.52 -3.15
CA LEU A 67 2.30 10.98 -2.09
C LEU A 67 3.71 11.22 -2.65
N LYS A 68 4.21 10.32 -3.49
CA LYS A 68 5.50 10.48 -4.20
C LYS A 68 5.49 11.71 -5.11
N LYS A 69 4.41 11.95 -5.86
CA LYS A 69 4.26 13.12 -6.76
C LYS A 69 4.27 14.46 -6.02
N MET A 70 3.78 14.50 -4.78
CA MET A 70 3.82 15.72 -3.96
C MET A 70 5.08 15.85 -3.09
N ASN A 71 6.04 14.93 -3.25
CA ASN A 71 7.31 14.86 -2.52
C ASN A 71 7.20 14.38 -1.05
N SER A 72 6.09 13.73 -0.69
CA SER A 72 5.85 13.10 0.62
C SER A 72 6.37 11.65 0.66
N ASN A 73 7.63 11.46 0.25
CA ASN A 73 8.23 10.13 0.03
C ASN A 73 8.30 9.28 1.30
N LEU A 74 8.50 9.88 2.47
CA LEU A 74 8.51 9.17 3.76
C LEU A 74 7.16 8.52 4.06
N LEU A 75 6.07 9.27 3.87
CA LEU A 75 4.70 8.77 4.06
C LEU A 75 4.37 7.68 3.03
N ALA A 76 4.83 7.83 1.79
CA ALA A 76 4.65 6.81 0.75
C ALA A 76 5.34 5.48 1.11
N MET A 77 6.59 5.53 1.58
CA MET A 77 7.32 4.32 2.00
C MET A 77 6.69 3.66 3.23
N ALA A 78 6.25 4.46 4.21
CA ALA A 78 5.56 3.95 5.39
C ALA A 78 4.23 3.25 5.01
N LEU A 79 3.48 3.85 4.09
CA LEU A 79 2.25 3.26 3.55
C LEU A 79 2.53 1.92 2.85
N GLU A 80 3.49 1.88 1.91
CA GLU A 80 3.85 0.67 1.17
C GLU A 80 4.26 -0.47 2.12
N SER A 81 5.04 -0.16 3.15
CA SER A 81 5.45 -1.12 4.17
C SER A 81 4.24 -1.68 4.93
N ARG A 82 3.29 -0.85 5.36
CA ARG A 82 2.08 -1.28 6.08
C ARG A 82 1.16 -2.13 5.19
N VAL A 83 1.01 -1.78 3.92
CA VAL A 83 0.20 -2.57 2.97
C VAL A 83 0.80 -3.96 2.77
N VAL A 84 2.13 -4.07 2.65
CA VAL A 84 2.81 -5.37 2.54
C VAL A 84 2.59 -6.23 3.80
N LEU A 85 2.61 -5.62 4.99
CA LEU A 85 2.33 -6.34 6.25
C LEU A 85 0.91 -6.89 6.29
N ILE A 86 -0.09 -6.12 5.86
CA ILE A 86 -1.49 -6.58 5.78
C ILE A 86 -1.58 -7.79 4.84
N LEU A 87 -0.97 -7.73 3.66
CA LEU A 87 -1.00 -8.83 2.70
C LEU A 87 -0.33 -10.10 3.25
N LYS A 88 0.81 -9.97 3.93
CA LYS A 88 1.51 -11.08 4.57
C LYS A 88 0.67 -11.75 5.67
N ALA A 89 0.00 -10.97 6.52
CA ALA A 89 -0.86 -11.49 7.57
C ALA A 89 -2.02 -12.32 7.02
N LEU A 90 -2.59 -11.90 5.88
CA LEU A 90 -3.64 -12.65 5.19
C LEU A 90 -3.15 -13.99 4.65
N THR A 91 -1.94 -14.05 4.10
CA THR A 91 -1.35 -15.30 3.59
C THR A 91 -0.92 -16.25 4.71
N ALA A 92 -0.57 -15.72 5.89
CA ALA A 92 -0.24 -16.53 7.06
C ALA A 92 -1.50 -17.16 7.69
N SER A 93 -2.66 -16.49 7.59
CA SER A 93 -3.92 -16.98 8.17
C SER A 93 -4.59 -18.10 7.39
N SER A 94 -4.19 -18.38 6.14
CA SER A 94 -4.70 -19.52 5.35
C SER A 94 -3.80 -20.75 5.37
N GLY A 95 -2.69 -20.72 6.10
CA GLY A 95 -1.84 -21.89 6.32
C GLY A 95 -2.27 -22.62 7.59
N GLY A 96 -3.15 -23.62 7.45
CA GLY A 96 -3.29 -24.64 8.48
C GLY A 96 -1.89 -25.18 8.78
N THR A 97 -1.45 -25.00 10.02
CA THR A 97 -0.19 -25.51 10.53
C THR A 97 -0.12 -27.02 10.29
N PRO A 98 0.81 -27.54 9.46
CA PRO A 98 1.34 -28.85 9.73
C PRO A 98 2.10 -28.70 11.05
N MET A 99 1.70 -29.50 12.02
CA MET A 99 2.45 -29.87 13.22
C MET A 99 3.97 -29.67 13.04
N PRO A 100 4.66 -28.96 13.95
CA PRO A 100 6.10 -28.75 13.81
C PRO A 100 6.80 -30.09 13.97
N GLN A 101 7.24 -30.69 12.86
CA GLN A 101 8.26 -31.72 12.90
C GLN A 101 9.61 -31.02 12.96
N GLN A 102 10.08 -30.92 14.19
CA GLN A 102 11.43 -30.55 14.60
C GLN A 102 12.46 -31.23 13.69
N GLY A 103 13.22 -30.43 12.93
CA GLY A 103 14.28 -30.95 12.09
C GLY A 103 14.83 -29.94 11.10
N GLU A 104 15.90 -29.26 11.54
CA GLU A 104 17.02 -28.80 10.71
C GLU A 104 16.85 -27.47 9.97
N GLY A 105 17.87 -26.64 10.13
CA GLY A 105 17.88 -25.24 9.73
C GLY A 105 18.26 -25.02 8.27
N ASN A 106 18.11 -23.75 7.88
CA ASN A 106 18.60 -23.13 6.64
C ASN A 106 17.74 -23.52 5.41
N SER A 107 17.16 -22.62 4.62
CA SER A 107 17.67 -21.32 4.17
C SER A 107 16.53 -20.56 3.46
N LEU A 108 16.33 -19.28 3.78
CA LEU A 108 15.37 -18.39 3.10
C LEU A 108 15.67 -18.21 1.60
N LEU A 109 16.86 -18.61 1.13
CA LEU A 109 17.32 -18.45 -0.25
C LEU A 109 16.56 -19.32 -1.26
N SER A 110 16.06 -20.50 -0.87
CA SER A 110 15.39 -21.41 -1.80
C SER A 110 13.95 -21.00 -2.12
N ALA A 111 13.33 -20.16 -1.29
CA ALA A 111 11.97 -19.68 -1.51
C ALA A 111 11.91 -18.56 -2.57
N ILE A 112 13.03 -17.87 -2.82
CA ILE A 112 13.10 -16.70 -3.71
C ILE A 112 13.21 -17.14 -5.18
N SER A 113 13.73 -18.34 -5.48
CA SER A 113 13.96 -18.82 -6.85
C SER A 113 12.68 -19.17 -7.63
N HIS A 114 11.53 -19.30 -6.96
CA HIS A 114 10.25 -19.63 -7.61
C HIS A 114 9.33 -18.42 -7.86
N LEU A 115 9.72 -17.23 -7.39
CA LEU A 115 8.93 -16.01 -7.54
C LEU A 115 9.64 -15.07 -8.51
N ASN A 116 9.32 -15.24 -9.80
CA ASN A 116 9.59 -14.31 -10.90
C ASN A 116 11.06 -14.21 -11.38
N PRO A 117 11.39 -14.64 -12.61
CA PRO A 117 12.74 -14.50 -13.17
C PRO A 117 13.14 -13.05 -13.48
N GLU A 118 12.23 -12.07 -13.50
CA GLU A 118 12.55 -10.68 -13.86
C GLU A 118 13.13 -9.82 -12.73
N THR A 119 13.04 -10.25 -11.47
CA THR A 119 13.61 -9.47 -10.35
C THR A 119 15.12 -9.62 -10.19
N HIS A 120 15.76 -10.54 -10.95
CA HIS A 120 17.21 -10.79 -10.82
C HIS A 120 18.08 -9.60 -11.28
N SER A 121 17.59 -8.79 -12.22
CA SER A 121 18.36 -7.63 -12.71
C SER A 121 18.42 -6.47 -11.70
N TYR A 122 17.41 -6.32 -10.84
CA TYR A 122 17.34 -5.17 -9.93
C TYR A 122 18.30 -5.29 -8.73
N TYR A 123 18.72 -6.51 -8.39
CA TYR A 123 19.54 -6.77 -7.19
C TYR A 123 21.05 -6.92 -7.46
N MET A 124 21.49 -6.94 -8.72
CA MET A 124 22.91 -7.03 -9.07
C MET A 124 23.55 -5.69 -9.45
N ASP A 125 22.77 -4.62 -9.65
CA ASP A 125 23.28 -3.26 -9.94
C ASP A 125 23.53 -2.40 -8.69
N ILE A 126 23.23 -2.92 -7.49
CA ILE A 126 23.33 -2.18 -6.21
C ILE A 126 24.37 -2.82 -5.25
N MET A 127 25.25 -3.68 -5.76
CA MET A 127 26.46 -4.15 -5.06
C MET A 127 27.70 -3.93 -5.93
#